data_AF-A0A7S0DRS8-F1
#
_entry.id   AF-A0A7S0DRS8-F1
#
_cell.length_a   1.000
_cell.length_b   1.000
_cell.length_c   1.000
_cell.angle_alpha   90.00
_cell.angle_beta   90.00
_cell.angle_gamma   90.00
#
_symmetry.space_group_name_H-M   'P 1'
#
loop_
_entity.id
_entity.type
_entity.pdbx_description
1 polymer ?
#
loop_
_entity_poly.entity_id
_entity_poly.type
_entity_poly.pdbx_seq_one_letter_code
_entity_poly.pdbx_strand_id
1 'polypeptide(L)'
;PEGLNTEELLRLASQDLTLEDFDTSVLSSKGGLHMRETTDGRVMCDSMHNRLQTDAFLPAGGLPNTIRFDNWEAFLTPEGKPSSPLIVEAANIFIDQTARKHLTKHGAVIVKDSSANKCGVICSSMEIIANLLLSEDEFIAFKKEYVADVLHHLRLLAKKEADLMFNEYKKTSGDPDGPWDATLPGIAERISEVMNDTSDLIAGQLLDTIQYNKITEIAAGALLPSLRERAPMETLEALPQGYIINMVAK
;
A
#
# COMPACT_ATOMS: atom_id res chain seq x y z
N PRO A 1 18.94 -10.17 16.66
CA PRO A 1 19.27 -11.20 15.65
C PRO A 1 20.17 -10.58 14.59
N GLU A 2 20.93 -11.37 13.83
CA GLU A 2 21.91 -10.87 12.83
C GLU A 2 21.28 -10.60 11.45
N GLY A 3 19.95 -10.70 11.34
CA GLY A 3 19.22 -10.56 10.07
C GLY A 3 19.13 -11.87 9.29
N LEU A 4 18.47 -11.81 8.13
CA LEU A 4 18.37 -12.90 7.16
C LEU A 4 19.33 -12.64 5.99
N ASN A 5 19.81 -13.69 5.35
CA ASN A 5 20.66 -13.59 4.17
C ASN A 5 19.84 -13.08 2.97
N THR A 6 20.18 -11.92 2.43
CA THR A 6 19.45 -11.29 1.32
C THR A 6 19.53 -12.07 0.01
N GLU A 7 20.69 -12.67 -0.31
CA GLU A 7 20.86 -13.44 -1.55
C GLU A 7 19.96 -14.67 -1.55
N GLU A 8 19.84 -15.33 -0.39
CA GLU A 8 18.98 -16.49 -0.22
C GLU A 8 17.49 -16.12 -0.34
N LEU A 9 17.06 -15.00 0.25
CA LEU A 9 15.69 -14.50 0.07
C LEU A 9 15.38 -14.17 -1.39
N LEU A 10 16.33 -13.58 -2.11
CA LEU A 10 16.18 -13.29 -3.54
C LEU A 10 16.16 -14.57 -4.39
N ARG A 11 16.94 -15.59 -4.02
CA ARG A 11 16.89 -16.90 -4.67
C ARG A 11 15.49 -17.49 -4.56
N LEU A 12 14.91 -17.52 -3.36
CA LEU A 12 13.56 -18.02 -3.16
C LEU A 12 12.54 -17.27 -4.02
N ALA A 13 12.57 -15.93 -4.00
CA ALA A 13 11.64 -15.11 -4.76
C ALA A 13 11.80 -15.27 -6.29
N SER A 14 13.03 -15.31 -6.80
CA SER A 14 13.29 -15.43 -8.25
C SER A 14 12.95 -16.80 -8.84
N GLN A 15 12.95 -17.84 -8.00
CA GLN A 15 12.65 -19.22 -8.39
C GLN A 15 11.24 -19.66 -7.99
N ASP A 16 10.42 -18.75 -7.45
CA ASP A 16 9.06 -19.04 -6.95
C ASP A 16 9.04 -20.19 -5.93
N LEU A 17 10.03 -20.21 -5.04
CA LEU A 17 10.18 -21.22 -3.99
C LEU A 17 9.57 -20.78 -2.67
N THR A 18 9.28 -21.77 -1.83
CA THR A 18 8.65 -21.55 -0.53
C THR A 18 9.66 -21.43 0.60
N LEU A 19 9.18 -21.14 1.80
CA LEU A 19 10.02 -21.11 3.00
C LEU A 19 10.64 -22.50 3.34
N GLU A 20 10.05 -23.60 2.87
CA GLU A 20 10.60 -24.96 3.03
C GLU A 20 11.93 -25.14 2.28
N ASP A 21 12.10 -24.39 1.20
CA ASP A 21 13.28 -24.45 0.34
C ASP A 21 14.44 -23.58 0.85
N PHE A 22 14.27 -22.92 2.01
CA PHE A 22 15.27 -22.00 2.58
C PHE A 22 16.56 -22.75 2.98
N ASP A 23 17.70 -22.28 2.48
CA ASP A 23 19.01 -22.83 2.84
C ASP A 23 19.37 -22.49 4.30
N THR A 24 19.14 -23.45 5.19
CA THR A 24 19.44 -23.27 6.62
C THR A 24 20.94 -23.12 6.92
N SER A 25 21.84 -23.44 5.98
CA SER A 25 23.29 -23.28 6.19
C SER A 25 23.72 -21.82 6.27
N VAL A 26 22.92 -20.89 5.73
CA VAL A 26 23.18 -19.44 5.82
C VAL A 26 22.60 -18.80 7.09
N LEU A 27 21.97 -19.57 7.98
CA LEU A 27 21.51 -19.07 9.27
C LEU A 27 22.68 -18.83 10.23
N SER A 28 22.61 -17.73 10.99
CA SER A 28 23.51 -17.51 12.13
C SER A 28 23.28 -18.58 13.21
N SER A 29 24.20 -18.65 14.19
CA SER A 29 24.06 -19.52 15.37
C SER A 29 22.81 -19.25 16.23
N LYS A 30 22.18 -18.07 16.05
CA LYS A 30 20.92 -17.67 16.69
C LYS A 30 19.71 -17.75 15.76
N GLY A 31 19.92 -18.17 14.51
CA GLY A 31 18.89 -18.30 13.49
C GLY A 31 18.08 -19.59 13.67
N GLY A 32 16.84 -19.56 13.22
CA GLY A 32 15.95 -20.72 13.23
C GLY A 32 14.93 -20.61 12.12
N LEU A 33 14.62 -21.75 11.50
CA LEU A 33 13.53 -21.89 10.54
C LEU A 33 12.31 -22.47 11.28
N HIS A 34 11.19 -21.76 11.24
CA HIS A 34 9.97 -22.13 11.95
C HIS A 34 8.82 -22.31 10.95
N MET A 35 8.33 -23.54 10.87
CA MET A 35 7.27 -23.96 9.95
C MET A 35 5.89 -23.88 10.64
N ARG A 36 4.90 -23.27 9.98
CA ARG A 36 3.55 -23.06 10.56
C ARG A 36 2.76 -24.36 10.73
N GLU A 37 3.27 -25.46 10.20
CA GLU A 37 2.71 -26.80 10.31
C GLU A 37 2.90 -27.35 11.74
N THR A 38 3.88 -26.84 12.48
CA THR A 38 4.18 -27.23 13.86
C THR A 38 3.54 -26.27 14.87
N THR A 39 3.15 -26.78 16.04
CA THR A 39 2.62 -25.94 17.13
C THR A 39 3.62 -24.84 17.54
N ASP A 40 4.88 -25.22 17.75
CA ASP A 40 5.92 -24.27 18.14
C ASP A 40 6.20 -23.25 17.04
N GLY A 41 6.21 -23.67 15.78
CA GLY A 41 6.40 -22.77 14.66
C GLY A 41 5.26 -21.76 14.50
N ARG A 42 4.00 -22.16 14.73
CA ARG A 42 2.87 -21.20 14.78
C ARG A 42 3.08 -20.15 15.86
N VAL A 43 3.42 -20.57 17.08
CA VAL A 43 3.68 -19.66 18.20
C VAL A 43 4.81 -18.69 17.86
N MET A 44 5.89 -19.19 17.25
CA MET A 44 7.02 -18.35 16.83
C MET A 44 6.62 -17.34 15.75
N CYS A 45 5.92 -17.76 14.71
CA CYS A 45 5.48 -16.88 13.63
C CYS A 45 4.50 -15.81 14.13
N ASP A 46 3.47 -16.22 14.88
CA ASP A 46 2.40 -15.34 15.32
C ASP A 46 2.89 -14.32 16.36
N SER A 47 3.93 -14.65 17.16
CA SER A 47 4.50 -13.74 18.16
C SER A 47 5.71 -12.93 17.68
N MET A 48 6.15 -13.09 16.43
CA MET A 48 7.41 -12.52 15.94
C MET A 48 7.51 -11.00 16.16
N HIS A 49 6.43 -10.28 15.88
CA HIS A 49 6.35 -8.82 16.02
C HIS A 49 6.49 -8.34 17.48
N ASN A 50 6.20 -9.20 18.47
CA ASN A 50 6.34 -8.87 19.91
C ASN A 50 7.74 -9.18 20.45
N ARG A 51 8.51 -10.00 19.74
CA ARG A 51 9.82 -10.50 20.22
C ARG A 51 11.00 -9.77 19.60
N LEU A 52 10.82 -9.18 18.42
CA LEU A 52 11.87 -8.52 17.66
C LEU A 52 11.82 -7.02 17.86
N GLN A 53 12.99 -6.43 18.15
CA GLN A 53 13.18 -4.99 18.08
C GLN A 53 13.82 -4.62 16.75
N THR A 54 13.25 -3.64 16.07
CA THR A 54 13.63 -3.22 14.71
C THR A 54 13.46 -1.72 14.56
N ASP A 55 14.16 -1.10 13.61
CA ASP A 55 13.95 0.32 13.31
C ASP A 55 12.59 0.56 12.61
N ALA A 56 12.16 -0.40 11.81
CA ALA A 56 10.90 -0.38 11.09
C ALA A 56 10.24 -1.76 11.05
N PHE A 57 8.92 -1.78 11.24
CA PHE A 57 8.10 -2.98 11.16
C PHE A 57 7.10 -2.85 10.02
N LEU A 58 7.16 -3.78 9.07
CA LEU A 58 6.32 -3.82 7.89
C LEU A 58 5.48 -5.11 7.91
N PRO A 59 4.32 -5.15 8.60
CA PRO A 59 3.45 -6.30 8.52
C PRO A 59 2.93 -6.45 7.08
N ALA A 60 3.43 -7.45 6.34
CA ALA A 60 3.06 -7.75 4.95
C ALA A 60 2.24 -9.05 4.81
N GLY A 61 1.56 -9.44 5.90
CA GLY A 61 0.67 -10.59 5.98
C GLY A 61 0.07 -10.68 7.37
N GLY A 62 -0.39 -11.86 7.77
CA GLY A 62 -0.98 -12.10 9.09
C GLY A 62 -2.50 -12.00 9.10
N LEU A 63 -3.09 -12.22 10.28
CA LEU A 63 -4.53 -12.15 10.46
C LEU A 63 -4.97 -10.69 10.66
N PRO A 64 -6.17 -10.30 10.20
CA PRO A 64 -6.75 -9.02 10.57
C PRO A 64 -6.77 -8.87 12.09
N ASN A 65 -6.45 -7.68 12.59
CA ASN A 65 -6.39 -7.36 14.01
C ASN A 65 -5.44 -8.33 14.75
N THR A 66 -4.23 -8.53 14.23
CA THR A 66 -3.19 -9.30 14.94
C THR A 66 -2.74 -8.54 16.19
N ILE A 67 -2.52 -7.23 16.07
CA ILE A 67 -2.31 -6.32 17.21
C ILE A 67 -3.62 -5.59 17.50
N ARG A 68 -4.09 -5.69 18.73
CA ARG A 68 -5.43 -5.31 19.17
C ARG A 68 -5.46 -4.58 20.51
N PHE A 69 -6.62 -4.02 20.83
CA PHE A 69 -6.91 -3.32 22.08
C PHE A 69 -6.52 -4.11 23.34
N ASP A 70 -6.55 -5.44 23.31
CA ASP A 70 -6.28 -6.33 24.44
C ASP A 70 -4.88 -6.93 24.47
N ASN A 71 -4.06 -6.74 23.42
CA ASN A 71 -2.72 -7.32 23.35
C ASN A 71 -1.60 -6.36 22.88
N TRP A 72 -1.93 -5.11 22.54
CA TRP A 72 -0.95 -4.15 22.00
C TRP A 72 0.25 -3.88 22.92
N GLU A 73 0.08 -4.04 24.24
CA GLU A 73 1.16 -3.91 25.23
C GLU A 73 2.28 -4.93 24.99
N ALA A 74 1.99 -6.09 24.39
CA ALA A 74 3.00 -7.08 24.05
C ALA A 74 3.98 -6.59 22.96
N PHE A 75 3.62 -5.55 22.21
CA PHE A 75 4.49 -4.91 21.25
C PHE A 75 5.46 -3.90 21.90
N LEU A 76 5.30 -3.60 23.20
CA LEU A 76 6.19 -2.69 23.91
C LEU A 76 7.43 -3.42 24.46
N THR A 77 8.54 -2.71 24.51
CA THR A 77 9.73 -3.10 25.28
C THR A 77 9.46 -2.97 26.78
N PRO A 78 10.31 -3.56 27.65
CA PRO A 78 10.20 -3.39 29.10
C PRO A 78 10.22 -1.93 29.57
N GLU A 79 10.78 -1.02 28.77
CA GLU A 79 10.82 0.43 29.03
C GLU A 79 9.54 1.15 28.59
N GLY A 80 8.54 0.43 28.07
CA GLY A 80 7.26 0.97 27.61
C GLY A 80 7.31 1.64 26.23
N LYS A 81 8.39 1.45 25.46
CA LYS A 81 8.51 1.97 24.09
C LYS A 81 8.07 0.91 23.08
N PRO A 82 7.53 1.27 21.91
CA PRO A 82 7.26 0.30 20.84
C PRO A 82 8.53 -0.45 20.43
N SER A 83 8.41 -1.76 20.20
CA SER A 83 9.53 -2.60 19.70
C SER A 83 10.00 -2.17 18.31
N SER A 84 9.15 -1.47 17.57
CA SER A 84 9.53 -0.72 16.37
C SER A 84 8.94 0.68 16.40
N PRO A 85 9.77 1.74 16.32
CA PRO A 85 9.30 3.12 16.35
C PRO A 85 8.58 3.52 15.05
N LEU A 86 8.91 2.90 13.91
CA LEU A 86 8.18 3.05 12.65
C LEU A 86 7.39 1.78 12.35
N ILE A 87 6.12 1.93 11.98
CA ILE A 87 5.26 0.85 11.50
C ILE A 87 4.68 1.28 10.15
N VAL A 88 4.77 0.44 9.14
CA VAL A 88 4.16 0.67 7.82
C VAL A 88 3.26 -0.51 7.49
N GLU A 89 1.95 -0.32 7.61
CA GLU A 89 0.96 -1.39 7.50
C GLU A 89 0.77 -1.87 6.04
N ALA A 90 1.69 -2.69 5.54
CA ALA A 90 1.62 -3.22 4.18
C ALA A 90 0.45 -4.20 3.97
N ALA A 91 0.01 -4.89 5.03
CA ALA A 91 -1.20 -5.71 5.06
C ALA A 91 -2.41 -4.89 5.50
N ASN A 92 -3.58 -5.26 4.98
CA ASN A 92 -4.84 -4.67 5.41
C ASN A 92 -5.15 -5.02 6.87
N ILE A 93 -5.43 -4.00 7.67
CA ILE A 93 -6.01 -4.10 9.02
C ILE A 93 -5.18 -5.00 9.93
N PHE A 94 -3.84 -4.91 9.89
CA PHE A 94 -2.99 -5.70 10.80
C PHE A 94 -3.12 -5.22 12.26
N ILE A 95 -3.21 -3.89 12.45
CA ILE A 95 -3.39 -3.24 13.76
C ILE A 95 -4.81 -2.69 13.84
N ASP A 96 -5.53 -2.99 14.91
CA ASP A 96 -6.86 -2.39 15.12
C ASP A 96 -6.77 -0.89 15.48
N GLN A 97 -7.89 -0.16 15.38
CA GLN A 97 -7.92 1.29 15.61
C GLN A 97 -7.50 1.70 17.03
N THR A 98 -7.87 0.94 18.04
CA THR A 98 -7.57 1.23 19.44
C THR A 98 -6.10 0.99 19.74
N ALA A 99 -5.57 -0.17 19.32
CA ALA A 99 -4.15 -0.49 19.41
C ALA A 99 -3.28 0.57 18.72
N ARG A 100 -3.67 1.02 17.51
CA ARG A 100 -2.95 2.06 16.77
C ARG A 100 -2.84 3.35 17.60
N LYS A 101 -3.95 3.81 18.22
CA LYS A 101 -3.94 4.99 19.09
C LYS A 101 -3.03 4.81 20.30
N HIS A 102 -3.07 3.65 20.96
CA HIS A 102 -2.19 3.37 22.09
C HIS A 102 -0.71 3.36 21.68
N LEU A 103 -0.37 2.67 20.60
CA LEU A 103 1.00 2.62 20.08
C LEU A 103 1.53 4.01 19.70
N THR A 104 0.70 4.83 19.03
CA THR A 104 1.07 6.22 18.70
C THR A 104 1.35 7.04 19.96
N LYS A 105 0.53 6.90 21.01
CA LYS A 105 0.76 7.57 22.30
C LYS A 105 2.06 7.14 23.00
N HIS A 106 2.56 5.94 22.69
CA HIS A 106 3.83 5.43 23.19
C HIS A 106 5.01 5.76 22.25
N GLY A 107 4.78 6.54 21.19
CA GLY A 107 5.82 7.05 20.30
C GLY A 107 5.97 6.27 18.99
N ALA A 108 5.05 5.38 18.64
CA ALA A 108 5.04 4.74 17.32
C ALA A 108 4.58 5.73 16.24
N VAL A 109 5.33 5.81 15.15
CA VAL A 109 4.93 6.50 13.93
C VAL A 109 4.36 5.47 12.98
N ILE A 110 3.07 5.57 12.64
CA ILE A 110 2.34 4.52 11.93
C ILE A 110 1.84 5.03 10.58
N VAL A 111 2.37 4.50 9.49
CA VAL A 111 1.78 4.68 8.15
C VAL A 111 0.66 3.67 8.00
N LYS A 112 -0.58 4.18 8.04
CA LYS A 112 -1.81 3.36 7.98
C LYS A 112 -1.93 2.63 6.64
N ASP A 113 -2.56 1.46 6.68
CA ASP A 113 -2.77 0.55 5.55
C ASP A 113 -3.41 1.22 4.34
N SER A 114 -4.46 2.03 4.57
CA SER A 114 -5.16 2.79 3.52
C SER A 114 -4.28 3.71 2.68
N SER A 115 -3.06 4.03 3.15
CA SER A 115 -2.03 4.70 2.39
C SER A 115 -0.89 3.75 1.99
N ALA A 116 -0.36 2.98 2.94
CA ALA A 116 0.81 2.12 2.77
C ALA A 116 0.66 1.06 1.66
N ASN A 117 -0.56 0.53 1.45
CA ASN A 117 -0.81 -0.57 0.50
C ASN A 117 -1.64 -0.15 -0.73
N LYS A 118 -1.97 1.14 -0.85
CA LYS A 118 -2.86 1.71 -1.86
C LYS A 118 -2.43 1.45 -3.32
N CYS A 119 -1.13 1.25 -3.55
CA CYS A 119 -0.59 0.92 -4.88
C CYS A 119 -1.20 -0.35 -5.49
N GLY A 120 -1.62 -1.33 -4.67
CA GLY A 120 -2.31 -2.52 -5.19
C GLY A 120 -3.64 -2.19 -5.86
N VAL A 121 -4.43 -1.29 -5.26
CA VAL A 121 -5.72 -0.84 -5.79
C VAL A 121 -5.55 0.01 -7.05
N ILE A 122 -4.52 0.86 -7.08
CA ILE A 122 -4.21 1.68 -8.26
C ILE A 122 -3.77 0.78 -9.42
N CYS A 123 -2.90 -0.20 -9.15
CA CYS A 123 -2.45 -1.17 -10.15
C CYS A 123 -3.60 -1.97 -10.74
N SER A 124 -4.53 -2.47 -9.91
CA SER A 124 -5.68 -3.22 -10.42
C SER A 124 -6.64 -2.36 -11.24
N SER A 125 -6.81 -1.08 -10.87
CA SER A 125 -7.61 -0.14 -11.66
C SER A 125 -7.01 0.10 -13.04
N MET A 126 -5.68 0.23 -13.13
CA MET A 126 -4.95 0.35 -14.39
C MET A 126 -5.07 -0.92 -15.24
N GLU A 127 -4.91 -2.08 -14.62
CA GLU A 127 -5.08 -3.38 -15.28
C GLU A 127 -6.47 -3.54 -15.89
N ILE A 128 -7.52 -3.17 -15.15
CA ILE A 128 -8.90 -3.19 -15.67
C ILE A 128 -9.04 -2.31 -16.91
N ILE A 129 -8.52 -1.07 -16.87
CA ILE A 129 -8.59 -0.15 -18.02
C ILE A 129 -7.82 -0.71 -19.22
N ALA A 130 -6.64 -1.29 -19.02
CA ALA A 130 -5.88 -1.92 -20.11
C ALA A 130 -6.66 -3.08 -20.75
N ASN A 131 -7.26 -3.94 -19.94
CA ASN A 131 -8.05 -5.09 -20.41
C ASN A 131 -9.37 -4.70 -21.10
N LEU A 132 -9.93 -3.53 -20.77
CA LEU A 132 -11.11 -3.01 -21.45
C LEU A 132 -10.77 -2.36 -22.80
N LEU A 133 -9.54 -1.86 -22.96
CA LEU A 133 -9.12 -1.13 -24.15
C LEU A 133 -8.44 -2.00 -25.21
N LEU A 134 -7.96 -3.19 -24.83
CA LEU A 134 -7.10 -4.01 -25.67
C LEU A 134 -7.45 -5.49 -25.56
N SER A 135 -7.20 -6.22 -26.65
CA SER A 135 -7.21 -7.68 -26.64
C SER A 135 -6.02 -8.26 -25.88
N GLU A 136 -6.10 -9.55 -25.54
CA GLU A 136 -5.02 -10.28 -24.86
C GLU A 136 -3.71 -10.26 -25.68
N ASP A 137 -3.80 -10.52 -26.99
CA ASP A 137 -2.63 -10.54 -27.88
C ASP A 137 -1.96 -9.16 -27.95
N GLU A 138 -2.77 -8.09 -28.04
CA GLU A 138 -2.27 -6.72 -27.99
C GLU A 138 -1.59 -6.46 -26.66
N PHE A 139 -2.25 -6.74 -25.53
CA PHE A 139 -1.69 -6.52 -24.19
C PHE A 139 -0.36 -7.25 -23.97
N ILE A 140 -0.28 -8.53 -24.35
CA ILE A 140 0.94 -9.32 -24.20
C ILE A 140 2.09 -8.74 -25.03
N ALA A 141 1.82 -8.20 -26.22
CA ALA A 141 2.84 -7.64 -27.10
C ALA A 141 3.62 -6.45 -26.50
N PHE A 142 2.99 -5.64 -25.63
CA PHE A 142 3.65 -4.47 -25.00
C PHE A 142 3.61 -4.51 -23.47
N LYS A 143 3.21 -5.62 -22.85
CA LYS A 143 3.12 -5.81 -21.39
C LYS A 143 4.34 -5.27 -20.63
N LYS A 144 5.55 -5.49 -21.17
CA LYS A 144 6.80 -5.02 -20.54
C LYS A 144 6.86 -3.49 -20.43
N GLU A 145 6.49 -2.78 -21.49
CA GLU A 145 6.45 -1.31 -21.52
C GLU A 145 5.35 -0.78 -20.60
N TYR A 146 4.17 -1.41 -20.65
CA TYR A 146 3.05 -1.05 -19.80
C TYR A 146 3.36 -1.21 -18.31
N VAL A 147 3.94 -2.35 -17.91
CA VAL A 147 4.36 -2.59 -16.53
C VAL A 147 5.39 -1.56 -16.08
N ALA A 148 6.31 -1.13 -16.96
CA ALA A 148 7.27 -0.09 -16.62
C ALA A 148 6.57 1.26 -16.35
N ASP A 149 5.58 1.64 -17.17
CA ASP A 149 4.77 2.84 -16.96
C ASP A 149 3.95 2.78 -15.67
N VAL A 150 3.31 1.63 -15.40
CA VAL A 150 2.56 1.39 -14.17
C VAL A 150 3.47 1.56 -12.96
N LEU A 151 4.64 0.90 -12.94
CA LEU A 151 5.60 1.03 -11.84
C LEU A 151 6.11 2.46 -11.66
N HIS A 152 6.35 3.19 -12.76
CA HIS A 152 6.74 4.60 -12.70
C HIS A 152 5.63 5.45 -12.06
N HIS A 153 4.38 5.27 -12.49
CA HIS A 153 3.24 6.02 -11.98
C HIS A 153 2.94 5.70 -10.52
N LEU A 154 2.97 4.43 -10.12
CA LEU A 154 2.80 4.00 -8.73
C LEU A 154 3.85 4.64 -7.81
N ARG A 155 5.13 4.66 -8.22
CA ARG A 155 6.21 5.32 -7.46
C ARG A 155 5.98 6.82 -7.34
N LEU A 156 5.51 7.48 -8.41
CA LEU A 156 5.20 8.91 -8.39
C LEU A 156 4.08 9.22 -7.41
N LEU A 157 2.97 8.47 -7.45
CA LEU A 157 1.83 8.67 -6.55
C LEU A 157 2.20 8.37 -5.09
N ALA A 158 2.86 7.23 -4.84
CA ALA A 158 3.33 6.86 -3.51
C ALA A 158 4.26 7.93 -2.92
N LYS A 159 5.18 8.46 -3.74
CA LYS A 159 6.06 9.57 -3.32
C LYS A 159 5.28 10.83 -2.99
N LYS A 160 4.33 11.25 -3.84
CA LYS A 160 3.52 12.46 -3.60
C LYS A 160 2.72 12.37 -2.32
N GLU A 161 2.05 11.24 -2.10
CA GLU A 161 1.25 11.01 -0.89
C GLU A 161 2.13 10.96 0.36
N ALA A 162 3.23 10.21 0.33
CA ALA A 162 4.19 10.16 1.43
C ALA A 162 4.80 11.54 1.73
N ASP A 163 5.25 12.27 0.71
CA ASP A 163 5.81 13.62 0.90
C ASP A 163 4.77 14.55 1.56
N LEU A 164 3.51 14.53 1.10
CA LEU A 164 2.43 15.31 1.71
C LEU A 164 2.21 14.91 3.18
N MET A 165 2.03 13.61 3.45
CA MET A 165 1.78 13.10 4.79
C MET A 165 2.89 13.47 5.77
N PHE A 166 4.14 13.19 5.41
CA PHE A 166 5.28 13.45 6.29
C PHE A 166 5.59 14.95 6.43
N ASN A 167 5.29 15.77 5.43
CA ASN A 167 5.41 17.22 5.56
C ASN A 167 4.36 17.78 6.53
N GLU A 168 3.11 17.33 6.43
CA GLU A 168 2.06 17.75 7.39
C GLU A 168 2.37 17.25 8.80
N TYR A 169 2.76 16.00 8.96
CA TYR A 169 3.18 15.44 10.25
C TYR A 169 4.30 16.26 10.90
N LYS A 170 5.32 16.69 10.13
CA LYS A 170 6.39 17.54 10.63
C LYS A 170 5.90 18.93 11.05
N LYS A 171 4.96 19.53 10.32
CA LYS A 171 4.40 20.85 10.65
C LYS A 171 3.58 20.83 11.93
N THR A 172 2.85 19.74 12.17
CA THR A 172 1.97 19.56 13.33
C THR A 172 2.65 18.84 14.50
N SER A 173 3.92 18.46 14.35
CA SER A 173 4.66 17.61 15.29
C SER A 173 3.99 16.25 15.57
N GLY A 174 3.10 15.79 14.69
CA GLY A 174 2.40 14.53 14.88
C GLY A 174 1.39 14.52 16.03
N ASP A 175 0.90 15.68 16.45
CA ASP A 175 0.05 15.83 17.64
C ASP A 175 -1.31 15.13 17.49
N PRO A 176 -1.61 14.07 18.26
CA PRO A 176 -2.90 13.38 18.21
C PRO A 176 -4.07 14.23 18.69
N ASP A 177 -3.82 15.25 19.51
CA ASP A 177 -4.84 16.21 19.97
C ASP A 177 -4.85 17.48 19.09
N GLY A 178 -4.00 17.51 18.06
CA GLY A 178 -3.96 18.54 17.04
C GLY A 178 -5.15 18.50 16.08
N PRO A 179 -5.21 19.45 15.13
CA PRO A 179 -6.33 19.52 14.20
C PRO A 179 -6.41 18.26 13.34
N TRP A 180 -7.64 17.74 13.16
CA TRP A 180 -7.97 16.54 12.34
C TRP A 180 -7.20 15.26 12.69
N ASP A 181 -6.70 15.13 13.93
CA ASP A 181 -5.75 14.07 14.33
C ASP A 181 -4.47 14.17 13.47
N ALA A 182 -3.49 14.91 13.96
CA ALA A 182 -2.31 15.24 13.18
C ALA A 182 -1.26 14.12 13.15
N THR A 183 -1.61 12.91 13.58
CA THR A 183 -0.81 11.70 13.42
C THR A 183 -0.82 11.25 11.95
N LEU A 184 0.15 10.44 11.53
CA LEU A 184 0.14 9.91 10.14
C LEU A 184 -1.16 9.15 9.77
N PRO A 185 -1.78 8.36 10.66
CA PRO A 185 -3.09 7.76 10.38
C PRO A 185 -4.20 8.78 10.16
N GLY A 186 -4.32 9.80 11.03
CA GLY A 186 -5.34 10.84 10.87
C GLY A 186 -5.12 11.70 9.63
N ILE A 187 -3.86 12.05 9.32
CA ILE A 187 -3.50 12.72 8.07
C ILE A 187 -3.87 11.88 6.84
N ALA A 188 -3.61 10.57 6.85
CA ALA A 188 -3.98 9.68 5.74
C ALA A 188 -5.50 9.61 5.51
N GLU A 189 -6.28 9.53 6.59
CA GLU A 189 -7.74 9.58 6.56
C GLU A 189 -8.21 10.93 5.97
N ARG A 190 -7.64 12.03 6.45
CA ARG A 190 -7.99 13.37 5.97
C ARG A 190 -7.66 13.59 4.50
N ILE A 191 -6.51 13.11 4.03
CA ILE A 191 -6.15 13.15 2.60
C ILE A 191 -7.17 12.36 1.79
N SER A 192 -7.56 11.18 2.26
CA SER A 192 -8.52 10.32 1.56
C SER A 192 -9.91 10.97 1.48
N GLU A 193 -10.39 11.60 2.55
CA GLU A 193 -11.62 12.40 2.55
C GLU A 193 -11.56 13.50 1.49
N VAL A 194 -10.51 14.34 1.52
CA VAL A 194 -10.34 15.45 0.59
C VAL A 194 -10.25 14.97 -0.86
N MET A 195 -9.54 13.86 -1.11
CA MET A 195 -9.46 13.24 -2.43
C MET A 195 -10.84 12.80 -2.94
N ASN A 196 -11.62 12.13 -2.09
CA ASN A 196 -12.96 11.65 -2.46
C ASN A 196 -13.93 12.82 -2.70
N ASP A 197 -13.98 13.79 -1.78
CA ASP A 197 -14.83 14.98 -1.92
C ASP A 197 -14.50 15.76 -3.21
N THR A 198 -13.20 15.93 -3.49
CA THR A 198 -12.74 16.61 -4.71
C THR A 198 -13.12 15.82 -5.96
N SER A 199 -12.97 14.49 -5.94
CA SER A 199 -13.35 13.61 -7.05
C SER A 199 -14.84 13.71 -7.36
N ASP A 200 -15.68 13.67 -6.33
CA ASP A 200 -17.14 13.75 -6.47
C ASP A 200 -17.58 15.12 -7.02
N LEU A 201 -16.95 16.19 -6.56
CA LEU A 201 -17.19 17.55 -7.08
C LEU A 201 -16.78 17.68 -8.55
N ILE A 202 -15.61 17.15 -8.94
CA ILE A 202 -15.16 17.15 -10.33
C ILE A 202 -16.13 16.34 -11.19
N ALA A 203 -16.49 15.13 -10.76
CA ALA A 203 -17.41 14.25 -11.49
C ALA A 203 -18.77 14.92 -11.74
N GLY A 204 -19.34 15.60 -10.74
CA GLY A 204 -20.58 16.36 -10.90
C GLY A 204 -20.45 17.50 -11.90
N GLN A 205 -19.39 18.31 -11.78
CA GLN A 205 -19.17 19.47 -12.66
C GLN A 205 -18.88 19.08 -14.11
N LEU A 206 -18.19 17.95 -14.34
CA LEU A 206 -17.88 17.44 -15.67
C LEU A 206 -19.17 17.21 -16.48
N LEU A 207 -20.14 16.53 -15.88
CA LEU A 207 -21.42 16.20 -16.52
C LEU A 207 -22.29 17.43 -16.82
N ASP A 208 -22.23 18.44 -15.96
CA ASP A 208 -23.03 19.65 -16.10
C ASP A 208 -22.43 20.66 -17.10
N THR A 209 -21.10 20.65 -17.25
CA THR A 209 -20.38 21.77 -17.89
C THR A 209 -19.71 21.40 -19.21
N ILE A 210 -19.27 20.15 -19.37
CA ILE A 210 -18.42 19.74 -20.49
C ILE A 210 -19.17 18.73 -21.37
N GLN A 211 -19.10 18.93 -22.69
CA GLN A 211 -19.63 17.96 -23.63
C GLN A 211 -18.90 16.62 -23.50
N TYR A 212 -19.64 15.51 -23.51
CA TYR A 212 -19.09 14.18 -23.20
C TYR A 212 -17.92 13.75 -24.09
N ASN A 213 -17.91 14.13 -25.38
CA ASN A 213 -16.78 13.88 -26.27
C ASN A 213 -15.49 14.55 -25.78
N LYS A 214 -15.57 15.79 -25.28
CA LYS A 214 -14.41 16.48 -24.69
C LYS A 214 -13.96 15.84 -23.38
N ILE A 215 -14.87 15.31 -22.57
CA ILE A 215 -14.51 14.53 -21.36
C ILE A 215 -13.71 13.30 -21.77
N THR A 216 -14.12 12.63 -22.85
CA THR A 216 -13.44 11.45 -23.38
C THR A 216 -12.03 11.79 -23.91
N GLU A 217 -11.86 12.91 -24.59
CA GLU A 217 -10.53 13.42 -24.99
C GLU A 217 -9.62 13.68 -23.78
N ILE A 218 -10.17 14.27 -22.72
CA ILE A 218 -9.42 14.50 -21.47
C ILE A 218 -9.05 13.16 -20.82
N ALA A 219 -9.97 12.19 -20.78
CA ALA A 219 -9.74 10.85 -20.25
C ALA A 219 -8.63 10.11 -21.02
N ALA A 220 -8.58 10.24 -22.36
CA ALA A 220 -7.48 9.70 -23.17
C ALA A 220 -6.12 10.28 -22.72
N GLY A 221 -6.11 11.56 -22.37
CA GLY A 221 -4.96 12.26 -21.79
C GLY A 221 -4.55 11.79 -20.38
N ALA A 222 -5.39 11.04 -19.67
CA ALA A 222 -5.08 10.45 -18.36
C ALA A 222 -4.46 9.04 -18.48
N LEU A 223 -4.57 8.37 -19.64
CA LEU A 223 -3.98 7.06 -19.87
C LEU A 223 -2.46 7.10 -19.75
N LEU A 224 -1.88 5.99 -19.26
CA LEU A 224 -0.43 5.80 -19.25
C LEU A 224 0.15 5.89 -20.68
N PRO A 225 1.38 6.41 -20.87
CA PRO A 225 1.94 6.69 -22.19
C PRO A 225 1.85 5.51 -23.18
N SER A 226 2.34 4.34 -22.78
CA SER A 226 2.32 3.13 -23.62
C SER A 226 0.91 2.69 -24.03
N LEU A 227 -0.07 2.82 -23.12
CA LEU A 227 -1.46 2.49 -23.38
C LEU A 227 -2.13 3.54 -24.27
N ARG A 228 -1.86 4.83 -24.04
CA ARG A 228 -2.43 5.94 -24.83
C ARG A 228 -2.06 5.86 -26.30
N GLU A 229 -0.83 5.45 -26.61
CA GLU A 229 -0.36 5.32 -28.00
C GLU A 229 -1.07 4.20 -28.77
N ARG A 230 -1.68 3.25 -28.07
CA ARG A 230 -2.18 1.99 -28.63
C ARG A 230 -3.68 1.82 -28.47
N ALA A 231 -4.29 2.44 -27.46
CA ALA A 231 -5.72 2.39 -27.21
C ALA A 231 -6.48 3.12 -28.34
N PRO A 232 -7.32 2.41 -29.11
CA PRO A 232 -8.17 3.05 -30.10
C PRO A 232 -9.15 4.00 -29.41
N MET A 233 -9.34 5.20 -29.98
CA MET A 233 -10.32 6.15 -29.44
C MET A 233 -11.74 5.56 -29.47
N GLU A 234 -12.07 4.75 -30.48
CA GLU A 234 -13.35 4.08 -30.57
C GLU A 234 -13.60 3.12 -29.38
N THR A 235 -12.56 2.42 -28.91
CA THR A 235 -12.67 1.53 -27.74
C THR A 235 -12.84 2.33 -26.44
N LEU A 236 -12.16 3.48 -26.33
CA LEU A 236 -12.33 4.39 -25.20
C LEU A 236 -13.74 4.98 -25.15
N GLU A 237 -14.28 5.43 -26.29
CA GLU A 237 -15.64 5.97 -26.40
C GLU A 237 -16.72 4.92 -26.07
N ALA A 238 -16.42 3.64 -26.29
CA ALA A 238 -17.30 2.52 -25.95
C ALA A 238 -17.31 2.16 -24.46
N LEU A 239 -16.39 2.70 -23.65
CA LEU A 239 -16.39 2.44 -22.21
C LEU A 239 -17.65 3.00 -21.53
N PRO A 240 -18.15 2.35 -20.47
CA PRO A 240 -19.24 2.91 -19.69
C PRO A 240 -18.86 4.29 -19.14
N GLN A 241 -19.79 5.24 -19.22
CA GLN A 241 -19.56 6.64 -18.83
C GLN A 241 -18.93 6.82 -17.45
N GLY A 242 -19.28 5.96 -16.48
CA GLY A 242 -18.66 5.99 -15.16
C GLY A 242 -17.14 5.79 -15.16
N TYR A 243 -16.59 4.96 -16.06
CA TYR A 243 -15.13 4.80 -16.19
C TYR A 243 -14.49 6.07 -16.73
N ILE A 244 -15.06 6.64 -17.80
CA ILE A 244 -14.55 7.88 -18.42
C ILE A 244 -14.54 9.04 -17.43
N ILE A 245 -15.61 9.21 -16.66
CA ILE A 245 -15.68 10.27 -15.64
C ILE A 245 -14.62 10.03 -14.56
N ASN A 246 -14.51 8.79 -14.05
CA ASN A 246 -13.56 8.47 -12.98
C ASN A 246 -12.10 8.62 -13.43
N MET A 247 -11.78 8.35 -14.69
CA MET A 247 -10.43 8.57 -15.24
C MET A 247 -10.00 10.04 -15.25
N VAL A 248 -10.97 10.97 -15.26
CA VAL A 248 -10.69 12.41 -15.20
C VAL A 248 -10.76 12.93 -13.77
N ALA A 249 -11.66 12.40 -12.96
CA ALA A 249 -11.95 12.91 -11.62
C ALA A 249 -11.00 12.38 -10.52
N LYS A 250 -10.39 11.20 -10.71
CA LYS A 250 -9.54 10.52 -9.72
C LYS A 250 -8.08 10.45 -10.15
#